data_AF-A0A6G8CZZ1-F1
#
_entry.id   AF-A0A6G8CZZ1-F1
#
_cell.length_a   1.000
_cell.length_b   1.000
_cell.length_c   1.000
_cell.angle_alpha   90.00
_cell.angle_beta   90.00
_cell.angle_gamma   90.00
#
_symmetry.space_group_name_H-M   'P 1'
#
loop_
_entity.id
_entity.type
_entity.pdbx_description
1 polymer ?
#
loop_
_entity_poly.entity_id
_entity_poly.type
_entity_poly.pdbx_seq_one_letter_code
_entity_poly.pdbx_strand_id
1 'polypeptide(L)'
;MFAHTSPFRPPPQFSRAVMVPLRKPTADSSVLIEAARAGVRRFYEPGYQLKKAGVILLDLSSSSVHQAELELGGDDSKDQTQLMMTVDKLNRRFGRGAVSVGGTGMGQKGDWSPKQMRLTPQYTTKLSDIPVARA
;
A
#
# COMPACT_ATOMS: atom_id res chain seq x y z
N MET A 1 0.12 -3.65 9.86
CA MET A 1 -0.86 -3.56 8.75
C MET A 1 -2.27 -3.48 9.30
N PHE A 2 -3.20 -2.89 8.56
CA PHE A 2 -4.59 -2.71 8.98
C PHE A 2 -5.55 -2.87 7.81
N ALA A 3 -6.80 -3.25 8.09
CA ALA A 3 -7.90 -3.11 7.16
C ALA A 3 -9.22 -2.86 7.87
N HIS A 4 -10.11 -2.10 7.23
CA HIS A 4 -11.42 -1.78 7.77
C HIS A 4 -12.50 -1.60 6.70
N THR A 5 -13.76 -1.80 7.08
CA THR A 5 -14.96 -1.50 6.28
C THR A 5 -15.31 -0.02 6.35
N SER A 6 -16.33 0.40 5.60
CA SER A 6 -16.90 1.74 5.73
C SER A 6 -17.77 1.81 6.99
N PRO A 7 -17.62 2.83 7.87
CA PRO A 7 -18.54 3.02 8.99
C PRO A 7 -19.96 3.39 8.53
N PHE A 8 -20.09 3.94 7.32
CA PHE A 8 -21.38 4.34 6.72
C PHE A 8 -22.12 3.21 5.99
N ARG A 9 -21.62 1.97 6.03
CA ARG A 9 -22.33 0.81 5.45
C ARG A 9 -23.02 0.03 6.56
N PRO A 10 -24.19 -0.57 6.29
CA PRO A 10 -24.83 -1.48 7.23
C PRO A 10 -23.90 -2.67 7.52
N PRO A 11 -24.08 -3.35 8.67
CA PRO A 11 -23.30 -4.53 9.05
C PRO A 11 -23.23 -5.59 7.92
N PRO A 12 -22.17 -6.40 7.87
CA PRO A 12 -21.15 -6.58 8.90
C PRO A 12 -20.00 -5.54 8.86
N GLN A 13 -19.56 -5.10 10.04
CA GLN A 13 -18.44 -4.16 10.19
C GLN A 13 -17.15 -4.89 10.57
N PHE A 14 -16.02 -4.41 10.05
CA PHE A 14 -14.70 -4.98 10.30
C PHE A 14 -13.68 -3.86 10.46
N SER A 15 -12.89 -3.94 11.51
CA SER A 15 -11.75 -3.05 11.76
C SER A 15 -10.72 -3.82 12.56
N ARG A 16 -9.61 -4.20 11.93
CA ARG A 16 -8.54 -4.97 12.56
C ARG A 16 -7.18 -4.46 12.10
N ALA A 17 -6.22 -4.56 13.00
CA ALA A 17 -4.82 -4.30 12.73
C ALA A 17 -3.97 -5.43 13.32
N VAL A 18 -2.88 -5.76 12.64
CA VAL A 18 -1.89 -6.71 13.13
C VAL A 18 -0.49 -6.17 12.90
N MET A 19 0.39 -6.41 13.86
CA MET A 19 1.81 -6.13 13.78
C MET A 19 2.54 -7.44 13.45
N VAL A 20 3.43 -7.39 12.46
CA VAL A 20 4.28 -8.53 12.09
C VAL A 20 5.72 -8.07 12.32
N PRO A 21 6.39 -8.55 13.38
CA PRO A 21 7.78 -8.18 13.63
C PRO A 21 8.70 -8.81 12.58
N LEU A 22 9.72 -8.07 12.17
CA LEU A 22 10.79 -8.58 11.33
C LEU A 22 12.00 -8.85 12.22
N ARG A 23 12.69 -9.97 11.97
CA ARG A 23 13.91 -10.34 12.72
C ARG A 23 15.01 -9.30 12.53
N LYS A 24 15.18 -8.80 11.31
CA LYS A 24 16.18 -7.81 10.91
C LYS A 24 15.52 -6.62 10.21
N PRO A 25 16.06 -5.40 10.34
CA PRO A 25 15.73 -4.30 9.45
C PRO A 25 16.04 -4.71 8.00
N THR A 26 15.09 -4.50 7.08
CA THR A 26 15.25 -4.88 5.68
C THR A 26 14.63 -3.84 4.75
N ALA A 27 15.29 -3.63 3.60
CA ALA A 27 14.79 -2.85 2.48
C ALA A 27 14.34 -3.76 1.31
N ASP A 28 14.36 -5.08 1.47
CA ASP A 28 13.89 -6.01 0.44
C ASP A 28 12.36 -6.03 0.38
N SER A 29 11.83 -5.56 -0.74
CA SER A 29 10.38 -5.54 -1.00
C SER A 29 9.75 -6.93 -0.92
N SER A 30 10.47 -8.00 -1.26
CA SER A 30 9.98 -9.37 -1.25
C SER A 30 9.67 -9.83 0.17
N VAL A 31 10.61 -9.60 1.09
CA VAL A 31 10.45 -9.93 2.53
C VAL A 31 9.30 -9.13 3.14
N LEU A 32 9.19 -7.84 2.80
CA LEU A 32 8.10 -6.99 3.28
C LEU A 32 6.73 -7.46 2.76
N ILE A 33 6.65 -7.89 1.50
CA ILE A 33 5.43 -8.43 0.90
C ILE A 33 5.04 -9.76 1.57
N GLU A 34 5.99 -10.64 1.85
CA GLU A 34 5.72 -11.90 2.54
C GLU A 34 5.21 -11.69 3.96
N ALA A 35 5.85 -10.78 4.71
CA ALA A 35 5.39 -10.39 6.05
C ALA A 35 3.96 -9.80 6.00
N ALA A 36 3.67 -8.94 5.01
CA ALA A 36 2.33 -8.41 4.81
C ALA A 36 1.31 -9.52 4.48
N ARG A 37 1.65 -10.48 3.60
CA ARG A 37 0.79 -11.63 3.28
C ARG A 37 0.54 -12.51 4.51
N ALA A 38 1.55 -12.75 5.34
CA ALA A 38 1.40 -13.46 6.60
C ALA A 38 0.43 -12.74 7.55
N GLY A 39 0.56 -11.42 7.67
CA GLY A 39 -0.35 -10.60 8.47
C GLY A 39 -1.79 -10.63 7.95
N VAL A 40 -2.02 -10.48 6.63
CA VAL A 40 -3.38 -10.56 6.03
C VAL A 40 -4.03 -11.88 6.37
N ARG A 41 -3.32 -13.00 6.17
CA ARG A 41 -3.83 -14.35 6.45
C ARG A 41 -4.31 -14.53 7.90
N ARG A 42 -3.75 -13.78 8.85
CA ARG A 42 -4.08 -13.91 10.28
C ARG A 42 -5.40 -13.25 10.68
N PHE A 43 -5.81 -12.17 10.03
CA PHE A 43 -7.00 -11.42 10.45
C PHE A 43 -8.06 -11.24 9.35
N TYR A 44 -7.75 -11.64 8.11
CA TYR A 44 -8.72 -11.67 7.02
C TYR A 44 -9.84 -12.66 7.32
N GLU A 45 -11.06 -12.21 7.12
CA GLU A 45 -12.27 -12.99 7.31
C GLU A 45 -13.17 -12.75 6.09
N PRO A 46 -13.70 -13.82 5.45
CA PRO A 46 -14.61 -13.66 4.34
C PRO A 46 -15.93 -13.00 4.78
N GLY A 47 -16.65 -12.39 3.84
CA GLY A 47 -17.96 -11.79 4.11
C GLY A 47 -17.95 -10.29 4.44
N TYR A 48 -16.79 -9.67 4.61
CA TYR A 48 -16.68 -8.22 4.85
C TYR A 48 -16.28 -7.44 3.60
N GLN A 49 -16.98 -6.33 3.35
CA GLN A 49 -16.66 -5.41 2.25
C GLN A 49 -15.61 -4.38 2.70
N LEU A 50 -14.34 -4.77 2.66
CA LEU A 50 -13.23 -3.91 3.02
C LEU A 50 -13.22 -2.64 2.17
N LYS A 51 -13.09 -1.48 2.82
CA LYS A 51 -13.01 -0.16 2.15
C LYS A 51 -11.56 0.30 2.01
N LYS A 52 -10.74 0.03 3.00
CA LYS A 52 -9.35 0.49 3.06
C LYS A 52 -8.49 -0.57 3.74
N ALA A 53 -7.30 -0.78 3.19
CA ALA A 53 -6.25 -1.56 3.79
C ALA A 53 -4.93 -0.83 3.61
N GLY A 54 -3.97 -1.09 4.49
CA GLY A 54 -2.66 -0.45 4.41
C GLY A 54 -1.60 -1.18 5.23
N VAL A 55 -0.36 -1.00 4.81
CA VAL A 55 0.83 -1.40 5.56
C VAL A 55 1.46 -0.13 6.09
N ILE A 56 1.89 -0.19 7.36
CA ILE A 56 2.66 0.86 8.01
C ILE A 56 3.97 0.19 8.39
N LEU A 57 5.08 0.79 7.95
CA LEU A 57 6.41 0.40 8.38
C LEU A 57 6.74 1.18 9.65
N LEU A 58 7.22 0.47 10.65
CA LEU A 58 7.65 1.03 11.93
C LEU A 58 9.16 0.83 12.07
N ASP A 59 9.77 1.55 13.00
CA ASP A 59 11.19 1.40 13.36
C ASP A 59 12.14 1.54 12.16
N LEU A 60 11.87 2.52 11.30
CA LEU A 60 12.76 2.85 10.17
C LEU A 60 14.11 3.30 10.70
N SER A 61 15.17 2.66 10.24
CA SER A 61 16.56 2.94 10.62
C SER A 61 17.43 3.23 9.39
N SER A 62 18.60 3.83 9.63
CA SER A 62 19.59 4.06 8.58
C SER A 62 20.18 2.74 8.11
N SER A 63 20.37 2.58 6.80
CA SER A 63 21.12 1.46 6.22
C SER A 63 22.61 1.47 6.60
N SER A 64 23.11 2.55 7.19
CA SER A 64 24.50 2.61 7.69
C SER A 64 24.68 2.01 9.08
N VAL A 65 23.59 1.74 9.80
CA VAL A 65 23.62 1.25 11.19
C VAL A 65 22.84 -0.07 11.24
N HIS A 66 23.57 -1.18 11.20
CA HIS A 66 23.02 -2.51 11.37
C HIS A 66 23.47 -3.08 12.71
N GLN A 67 22.50 -3.48 13.54
CA GLN A 67 22.78 -4.27 14.72
C GLN A 67 23.19 -5.68 14.27
N ALA A 68 24.42 -6.09 14.62
CA ALA A 68 24.85 -7.45 14.44
C ALA A 68 24.03 -8.39 15.33
N GLU A 69 23.69 -9.56 14.81
CA GLU A 69 23.11 -10.65 15.59
C GLU A 69 24.07 -11.84 15.58
N LEU A 70 23.93 -12.72 16.58
CA LEU A 70 24.61 -14.00 16.59
C LEU A 70 24.09 -14.86 15.42
N GLU A 71 24.99 -15.58 14.75
CA GLU A 71 24.63 -16.49 13.66
C GLU A 71 23.89 -17.71 14.21
N LEU A 72 22.57 -17.58 14.36
CA LEU A 72 21.68 -18.64 14.84
C LEU A 72 21.23 -19.60 13.72
N GLY A 73 21.85 -19.54 12.54
CA GLY A 73 21.45 -20.29 11.35
C GLY A 73 20.11 -19.83 10.74
N GLY A 74 19.78 -20.39 9.58
CA GLY A 74 18.48 -20.24 8.92
C GLY A 74 18.30 -19.00 8.03
N ASP A 75 19.38 -18.30 7.68
CA ASP A 75 19.33 -17.13 6.79
C ASP A 75 20.00 -17.46 5.45
N ASP A 76 19.30 -18.26 4.63
CA ASP A 76 19.70 -18.50 3.22
C ASP A 76 19.38 -17.28 2.33
N SER A 77 18.94 -16.16 2.91
CA SER A 77 18.61 -14.96 2.16
C SER A 77 19.90 -14.29 1.67
N LYS A 78 20.17 -14.50 0.38
CA LYS A 78 21.23 -13.78 -0.33
C LYS A 78 20.99 -12.28 -0.18
N ASP A 79 22.04 -11.50 -0.01
CA ASP A 79 21.95 -10.05 -0.03
C ASP A 79 21.32 -9.57 -1.36
N GLN A 80 20.08 -9.09 -1.29
CA GLN A 80 19.31 -8.58 -2.43
C GLN A 80 19.49 -7.06 -2.64
N THR A 81 20.44 -6.42 -1.96
CA THR A 81 20.63 -4.96 -2.05
C THR A 81 20.86 -4.50 -3.50
N GLN A 82 21.66 -5.24 -4.29
CA GLN A 82 21.89 -4.93 -5.70
C GLN A 82 20.63 -5.05 -6.55
N LEU A 83 19.78 -6.03 -6.27
CA LEU A 83 18.51 -6.20 -6.95
C LEU A 83 17.58 -5.02 -6.65
N MET A 84 17.41 -4.65 -5.38
CA MET A 84 16.57 -3.53 -4.98
C MET A 84 17.05 -2.21 -5.60
N MET A 85 18.36 -1.94 -5.58
CA MET A 85 18.92 -0.75 -6.25
C MET A 85 18.65 -0.74 -7.76
N THR A 86 18.68 -1.90 -8.41
CA THR A 86 18.41 -2.01 -9.85
C THR A 86 16.94 -1.73 -10.16
N VAL A 87 16.03 -2.27 -9.36
CA VAL A 87 14.59 -2.00 -9.47
C VAL A 87 14.31 -0.50 -9.28
N ASP A 88 14.94 0.14 -8.29
CA ASP A 88 14.79 1.58 -8.05
C ASP A 88 15.33 2.43 -9.20
N LYS A 89 16.48 2.06 -9.79
CA LYS A 89 17.04 2.73 -10.97
C LYS A 89 16.08 2.62 -12.17
N LEU A 90 15.49 1.44 -12.40
CA LEU A 90 14.52 1.24 -13.48
C LEU A 90 13.27 2.09 -13.27
N ASN A 91 12.71 2.09 -12.05
CA ASN A 91 11.55 2.92 -11.72
C ASN A 91 11.85 4.43 -11.80
N ARG A 92 13.08 4.86 -11.51
CA ARG A 92 13.48 6.27 -11.68
C ARG A 92 13.60 6.66 -13.16
N ARG A 93 14.12 5.76 -14.00
CA ARG A 93 14.36 6.02 -15.43
C ARG A 93 13.10 5.93 -16.29
N PHE A 94 12.26 4.94 -16.03
CA PHE A 94 11.10 4.62 -16.87
C PHE A 94 9.76 5.08 -16.27
N GLY A 95 9.80 5.70 -15.09
CA GLY A 95 8.63 6.18 -14.37
C GLY A 95 8.22 5.24 -13.23
N ARG A 96 7.52 5.81 -12.25
CA ARG A 96 7.09 5.12 -11.04
C ARG A 96 6.25 3.90 -11.40
N GLY A 97 6.66 2.72 -10.91
CA GLY A 97 5.94 1.47 -11.13
C GLY A 97 6.19 0.83 -12.51
N ALA A 98 7.21 1.28 -13.25
CA ALA A 98 7.66 0.61 -14.47
C ALA A 98 8.09 -0.85 -14.21
N VAL A 99 8.66 -1.12 -13.03
CA VAL A 99 8.95 -2.47 -12.55
C VAL A 99 8.32 -2.65 -11.18
N SER A 100 7.55 -3.72 -11.02
CA SER A 100 6.92 -4.10 -9.76
C SER A 100 7.02 -5.60 -9.52
N VAL A 101 6.80 -6.01 -8.27
CA VAL A 101 6.77 -7.42 -7.90
C VAL A 101 5.55 -8.08 -8.53
N GLY A 102 5.74 -9.28 -9.10
CA GLY A 102 4.65 -10.05 -9.71
C GLY A 102 3.47 -10.25 -8.74
N GLY A 103 2.25 -10.12 -9.25
CA GLY A 103 1.03 -10.25 -8.44
C GLY A 103 0.59 -8.99 -7.69
N THR A 104 1.35 -7.89 -7.77
CA THR A 104 0.92 -6.58 -7.23
C THR A 104 -0.13 -5.85 -8.09
N GLY A 105 -0.50 -6.45 -9.23
CA GLY A 105 -1.28 -5.81 -10.30
C GLY A 105 -0.43 -4.77 -11.01
N MET A 106 -0.30 -4.85 -12.34
CA MET A 106 0.21 -3.71 -13.10
C MET A 106 -0.84 -2.61 -12.96
N GLY A 107 -0.63 -1.70 -12.01
CA GLY A 107 -1.47 -0.52 -11.88
C GLY A 107 -1.51 0.15 -13.24
N GLN A 108 -2.72 0.29 -13.81
CA GLN A 108 -2.97 1.32 -14.80
C GLN A 108 -2.25 2.58 -14.31
N LYS A 109 -1.49 3.25 -15.18
CA LYS A 109 -0.86 4.55 -14.91
C LYS A 109 -1.90 5.41 -14.19
N GLY A 110 -1.79 5.43 -12.87
CA GLY A 110 -2.74 6.07 -12.01
C GLY A 110 -2.35 7.52 -12.00
N ASP A 111 -2.73 8.25 -13.04
CA ASP A 111 -2.98 9.67 -12.85
C ASP A 111 -3.93 9.73 -11.66
N TRP A 112 -3.46 10.33 -10.57
CA TRP A 112 -4.26 10.48 -9.38
C TRP A 112 -5.54 11.22 -9.76
N SER A 113 -6.62 10.46 -9.96
CA SER A 113 -7.92 11.01 -10.30
C SER A 113 -8.71 11.13 -8.99
N PRO A 114 -9.04 12.34 -8.53
CA PRO A 114 -9.89 12.48 -7.36
C PRO A 114 -11.24 11.82 -7.67
N LYS A 115 -11.78 11.05 -6.72
CA LYS A 115 -13.07 10.38 -6.87
C LYS A 115 -14.21 11.41 -6.72
N GLN A 116 -14.43 12.21 -7.75
CA GLN A 116 -15.40 13.31 -7.81
C GLN A 116 -16.80 12.86 -8.28
N MET A 117 -17.21 11.61 -8.03
CA MET A 117 -18.55 11.10 -8.42
C MET A 117 -19.73 11.81 -7.74
N ARG A 118 -19.47 12.65 -6.73
CA ARG A 118 -20.47 13.44 -6.01
C ARG A 118 -20.15 14.94 -6.04
N LEU A 119 -19.37 15.40 -7.01
CA LEU A 119 -19.09 16.82 -7.16
C LEU A 119 -20.40 17.53 -7.54
N THR A 120 -20.78 18.53 -6.76
CA THR A 120 -21.87 19.43 -7.13
C THR A 120 -21.47 20.26 -8.36
N PRO A 121 -22.42 20.68 -9.20
CA PRO A 121 -22.12 21.59 -10.29
C PRO A 121 -21.41 22.86 -9.79
N GLN A 122 -20.56 23.44 -10.63
CA GLN A 122 -19.70 24.56 -10.27
C GLN A 122 -20.44 25.90 -10.39
N TYR A 123 -21.49 26.11 -9.58
CA TYR A 123 -22.38 27.26 -9.68
C TYR A 123 -21.68 28.63 -9.60
N THR A 124 -20.53 28.72 -8.94
CA THR A 124 -19.78 29.97 -8.76
C THR A 124 -18.63 30.14 -9.73
N THR A 125 -18.12 29.05 -10.33
CA THR A 125 -16.91 29.07 -11.17
C THR A 125 -17.17 28.68 -12.62
N LYS A 126 -18.38 28.21 -12.95
CA LYS A 126 -18.75 27.78 -14.30
C LYS A 126 -20.20 28.16 -14.61
N LEU A 127 -20.37 29.17 -15.48
CA LEU A 127 -21.68 29.73 -15.80
C LEU A 127 -22.65 28.69 -16.40
N SER A 128 -22.14 27.70 -17.15
CA SER A 128 -22.96 26.61 -17.72
C SER A 128 -23.61 25.69 -16.69
N ASP A 129 -23.09 25.71 -15.46
CA ASP A 129 -23.56 24.83 -14.38
C ASP A 129 -24.67 25.51 -13.56
N ILE A 130 -25.00 26.79 -13.84
CA ILE A 130 -26.07 27.54 -13.18
C ILE A 130 -27.44 27.07 -13.70
N PRO A 131 -28.40 26.72 -12.82
CA PRO A 131 -29.74 26.31 -13.24
C PRO A 131 -30.50 27.46 -13.92
N VAL A 132 -31.10 27.17 -15.08
CA VAL A 132 -31.89 28.14 -15.84
C VAL A 132 -33.31 28.19 -15.30
N ALA A 133 -33.71 29.32 -14.74
CA ALA A 133 -35.11 29.58 -14.38
C ALA A 133 -35.92 29.85 -15.66
N ARG A 134 -37.06 29.16 -15.80
CA ARG A 134 -38.07 29.43 -16.84
C ARG A 134 -39.35 29.89 -16.17
N ALA A 135 -39.96 30.94 -16.73
CA ALA A 135 -41.25 31.48 -16.31
C ALA A 135 -42.40 30.68 -16.91
#